data_AF-A0A323UN30-F1
#
_entry.id   AF-A0A323UN30-F1
#
_cell.length_a   1.000
_cell.length_b   1.000
_cell.length_c   1.000
_cell.angle_alpha   90.00
_cell.angle_beta   90.00
_cell.angle_gamma   90.00
#
_symmetry.space_group_name_H-M   'P 1'
#
loop_
_entity.id
_entity.type
_entity.pdbx_description
1 polymer ?
#
loop_
_entity_poly.entity_id
_entity_poly.type
_entity_poly.pdbx_seq_one_letter_code
_entity_poly.pdbx_strand_id
1 'polypeptide(L)' 'METIRCARCRALLFRAAGGAIAAPVEIKCRRCGSINILRPTEPPSERRERRDERSHAHVEAKAPPSAGARPLRTALD' A
#
# COMPACT_ATOMS: atom_id res chain seq x y z
N MET A 1 10.00 23.40 -4.44
CA MET A 1 10.58 23.30 -3.07
C MET A 1 9.49 23.58 -2.06
N GLU A 2 9.19 22.62 -1.20
CA GLU A 2 8.16 22.73 -0.17
C GLU A 2 8.74 23.30 1.13
N THR A 3 7.94 24.04 1.89
CA THR A 3 8.35 24.58 3.19
C THR A 3 7.83 23.70 4.30
N ILE A 4 8.74 23.13 5.10
CA ILE A 4 8.38 22.33 6.27
C ILE A 4 8.48 23.21 7.50
N ARG A 5 7.40 23.27 8.29
CA ARG A 5 7.27 24.11 9.47
C ARG A 5 7.08 23.27 10.72
N CYS A 6 7.54 23.80 11.85
CA CYS A 6 7.33 23.21 13.15
C CYS A 6 5.83 23.08 13.46
N ALA A 7 5.39 21.89 13.87
CA ALA A 7 4.00 21.63 14.24
C ALA A 7 3.54 22.45 15.46
N ARG A 8 4.48 22.83 16.34
CA ARG A 8 4.19 23.60 17.56
C ARG A 8 4.17 25.12 17.35
N CYS A 9 5.21 25.68 16.74
CA CYS A 9 5.41 27.14 16.68
C CYS A 9 5.43 27.73 15.26
N ARG A 10 5.19 26.91 14.23
CA ARG A 10 5.15 27.29 12.81
C ARG A 10 6.44 27.92 12.24
N ALA A 11 7.52 27.94 13.02
CA ALA A 11 8.85 28.32 12.57
C ALA A 11 9.29 27.41 11.41
N LEU A 12 10.01 27.98 10.44
CA LEU A 12 10.61 27.21 9.36
C LEU A 12 11.61 26.22 9.94
N LEU A 13 11.49 24.95 9.57
CA LEU A 13 12.46 23.92 9.91
C LEU A 13 13.49 23.80 8.78
N PHE A 14 13.01 23.53 7.56
CA PHE A 14 13.81 23.47 6.34
C PHE A 14 12.90 23.54 5.11
N ARG A 15 13.51 23.55 3.92
CA ARG A 15 12.82 23.37 2.64
C ARG A 15 13.35 22.12 1.96
N ALA A 16 12.50 21.40 1.23
CA ALA A 16 12.86 20.17 0.53
C ALA A 16 12.24 20.11 -0.86
N ALA A 17 12.85 19.36 -1.78
CA ALA A 17 12.17 18.93 -3.00
C ALA A 17 11.14 17.83 -2.69
N GLY A 18 10.16 17.62 -3.57
CA GLY A 18 9.25 16.48 -3.46
C GLY A 18 10.03 15.17 -3.45
N GLY A 19 9.65 14.23 -2.58
CA GLY A 19 10.32 12.93 -2.46
C GLY A 19 11.71 12.95 -1.81
N ALA A 20 12.20 14.09 -1.29
CA ALA A 20 13.53 14.16 -0.67
C ALA A 20 13.64 13.42 0.68
N ILE A 21 12.51 13.07 1.30
CA ILE A 21 12.44 12.34 2.58
C ILE A 21 12.14 10.86 2.26
N ALA A 22 13.19 10.05 2.12
CA ALA A 22 13.09 8.61 1.84
C ALA A 22 12.88 7.75 3.11
N ALA A 23 13.19 8.28 4.28
CA ALA A 23 13.05 7.63 5.57
C ALA A 23 12.60 8.66 6.63
N PRO A 24 12.11 8.23 7.81
CA PRO A 24 11.73 9.15 8.87
C PRO A 24 12.87 10.12 9.25
N VAL A 25 12.54 11.39 9.42
CA VAL A 25 13.47 12.43 9.86
C VAL A 25 13.01 12.99 11.20
N GLU A 26 13.89 12.93 12.20
CA GLU A 26 13.70 13.60 13.47
C GLU A 26 14.48 14.92 13.50
N ILE A 27 13.78 16.03 13.75
CA ILE A 27 14.38 17.36 13.78
C ILE A 27 13.92 18.19 14.97
N LYS A 28 14.89 18.73 15.71
CA LYS A 28 14.63 19.67 16.81
C LYS A 28 14.37 21.07 16.29
N CYS A 29 13.26 21.67 16.68
CA CYS A 29 12.98 23.07 16.37
C CYS A 29 13.90 23.99 17.17
N ARG A 30 14.69 24.82 16.49
CA ARG A 30 15.57 25.81 17.13
C ARG A 30 14.83 26.91 17.91
N ARG A 31 13.55 27.16 17.58
CA ARG A 31 12.75 28.22 18.22
C ARG A 31 12.06 27.79 19.50
N CYS A 32 11.45 26.61 19.53
CA CYS A 32 10.63 26.17 20.67
C CYS A 32 11.06 24.82 21.28
N GLY A 33 12.13 24.21 20.76
CA GLY A 33 12.71 22.98 21.33
C GLY A 33 11.97 21.68 21.00
N SER A 34 10.78 21.72 20.40
CA SER A 34 10.00 20.51 20.05
C SER A 34 10.76 19.61 19.06
N ILE A 35 10.74 18.30 19.29
CA ILE A 35 11.16 17.30 18.32
C ILE A 35 10.00 17.05 17.35
N ASN A 36 10.24 17.22 16.05
CA ASN A 36 9.28 16.94 14.99
C ASN A 36 9.72 15.67 14.26
N ILE A 37 8.80 14.74 14.03
CA ILE A 37 9.03 13.50 13.28
C ILE A 37 8.32 13.63 11.94
N LEU A 38 9.07 13.64 10.84
CA LEU A 38 8.55 13.74 9.47
C LEU A 38 8.65 12.37 8.81
N ARG A 39 7.60 11.96 8.10
CA ARG A 39 7.55 10.67 7.40
C ARG A 39 7.54 10.91 5.88
N PRO A 40 8.02 9.95 5.07
CA PRO A 40 7.83 9.97 3.62
C PRO A 40 6.34 10.15 3.27
N THR A 41 6.04 11.04 2.33
CA THR A 41 4.66 11.31 1.88
C THR A 41 4.10 10.15 1.06
N GLU A 42 4.98 9.43 0.35
CA GLU A 42 4.63 8.26 -0.44
C GLU A 42 5.12 6.98 0.26
N PRO A 43 4.28 5.94 0.36
CA PRO A 43 4.75 4.63 0.78
C PRO A 43 5.75 4.10 -0.26
N PRO A 44 6.79 3.35 0.15
CA PRO A 44 7.67 2.68 -0.80
C PRO A 44 6.82 1.80 -1.73
N SER A 45 7.08 1.87 -3.04
CA SER A 45 6.35 1.13 -4.06
C SER A 45 6.69 -0.37 -4.01
N GLU A 46 6.13 -1.07 -3.04
CA GLU A 46 6.32 -2.51 -2.88
C GLU A 46 5.10 -3.26 -3.41
N ARG A 47 4.92 -3.27 -4.75
CA ARG A 47 4.09 -4.30 -5.40
C ARG A 47 4.87 -4.92 -6.54
N ARG A 48 5.65 -5.96 -6.22
CA ARG A 48 6.10 -6.91 -7.25
C ARG A 48 4.85 -7.54 -7.86
N GLU A 49 4.63 -7.33 -9.15
CA GLU A 49 3.65 -8.08 -9.92
C GLU A 49 3.98 -9.57 -9.84
N ARG A 50 2.96 -10.39 -9.55
CA ARG A 50 3.08 -11.84 -9.58
C ARG A 50 3.30 -12.22 -11.06
N ARG A 51 4.51 -12.64 -11.42
CA ARG A 51 4.79 -13.20 -12.75
C ARG A 51 4.00 -14.50 -12.85
N ASP A 52 2.84 -14.47 -13.51
CA ASP A 52 2.13 -15.68 -13.90
C ASP A 52 2.89 -16.33 -15.05
N GLU A 53 3.96 -17.07 -14.73
CA GLU A 53 4.57 -18.01 -15.67
C GLU A 53 3.70 -19.27 -15.74
N ARG A 54 2.49 -19.13 -16.28
CA ARG A 54 1.68 -20.26 -16.71
C ARG A 54 2.11 -20.64 -18.13
N SER A 55 3.26 -21.28 -18.25
CA SER A 55 3.65 -22.07 -19.43
C SER A 55 3.44 -23.55 -19.13
N HIS A 56 2.19 -23.95 -18.92
CA HIS A 56 1.80 -25.34 -19.09
C HIS A 56 1.25 -25.52 -20.50
N ALA A 57 2.00 -26.28 -21.28
CA ALA A 57 1.66 -26.70 -22.63
C ALA A 57 0.25 -27.29 -22.70
N HIS A 58 -0.37 -27.01 -23.84
CA HIS A 58 -1.65 -27.54 -24.31
C HIS A 58 -1.68 -29.08 -24.21
N VAL A 59 -2.50 -29.64 -23.33
CA VAL A 59 -2.96 -31.04 -23.44
C VAL A 59 -4.48 -31.07 -23.27
N GLU A 60 -5.11 -31.20 -24.44
CA GLU A 60 -6.33 -31.94 -24.77
C GLU A 60 -7.55 -31.90 -23.83
N ALA A 61 -8.67 -31.45 -24.41
CA ALA A 61 -9.97 -31.36 -23.78
C ALA A 61 -10.50 -32.73 -23.31
N LYS A 62 -10.91 -32.82 -22.04
CA LYS A 62 -11.90 -33.79 -21.58
C LYS A 62 -13.14 -33.04 -21.10
N ALA A 63 -14.29 -33.43 -21.67
CA ALA A 63 -15.61 -32.86 -21.42
C ALA A 63 -15.96 -32.80 -19.92
N PRO A 64 -16.76 -31.82 -19.47
CA PRO A 64 -17.16 -31.71 -18.07
C PRO A 64 -18.17 -32.83 -17.72
N PRO A 65 -18.04 -33.52 -16.57
CA PRO A 65 -19.13 -34.32 -16.05
C PRO A 65 -20.29 -33.41 -15.63
N SER A 66 -21.48 -33.81 -16.05
CA SER A 66 -22.78 -33.16 -15.88
C SER A 66 -23.05 -32.67 -14.46
N ALA A 67 -23.61 -31.46 -14.35
CA ALA A 67 -24.15 -30.88 -13.13
C ALA A 67 -25.12 -31.84 -12.44
N GLY A 68 -24.75 -32.31 -11.24
CA GLY A 68 -25.65 -33.06 -10.37
C GLY A 68 -26.77 -32.17 -9.87
N ALA A 69 -28.01 -32.49 -10.25
CA ALA A 69 -29.22 -31.85 -9.75
C ALA A 69 -29.35 -32.07 -8.23
N ARG A 70 -29.54 -31.00 -7.45
CA ARG A 70 -29.95 -31.10 -6.04
C ARG A 70 -31.45 -31.37 -6.00
N PRO A 71 -31.95 -32.44 -5.35
CA PRO A 71 -33.37 -32.57 -5.11
C PRO A 71 -33.82 -31.53 -4.07
N LEU A 72 -34.94 -30.87 -4.36
CA LEU A 72 -35.62 -29.97 -3.43
C LEU A 72 -36.18 -30.84 -2.30
N ARG A 73 -35.72 -30.64 -1.06
CA ARG A 73 -36.35 -31.27 0.10
C ARG A 73 -37.70 -30.59 0.33
N THR A 74 -38.79 -31.32 0.08
CA THR A 74 -40.12 -30.98 0.55
C THR A 74 -40.13 -30.90 2.07
N ALA A 75 -40.59 -29.77 2.61
CA ALA A 75 -40.99 -29.64 4.00
C ALA A 75 -42.29 -30.45 4.19
N LEU A 76 -42.32 -31.30 5.20
CA LEU A 76 -43.55 -31.87 5.76
C LEU A 76 -43.51 -31.63 7.26
N ASP A 77 -44.70 -31.29 7.76
CA ASP A 77 -45.15 -30.77 9.06
C ASP A 77 -44.41 -31.19 10.33
#